data_AF-V4AA24-F1
#
_entry.id   AF-V4AA24-F1
#
_cell.length_a   1.000
_cell.length_b   1.000
_cell.length_c   1.000
_cell.angle_alpha   90.00
_cell.angle_beta   90.00
_cell.angle_gamma   90.00
#
_symmetry.space_group_name_H-M   'P 1'
#
loop_
_entity.id
_entity.type
_entity.pdbx_description
1 polymer ?
#
loop_
_entity_poly.entity_id
_entity_poly.type
_entity_poly.pdbx_seq_one_letter_code
_entity_poly.pdbx_strand_id
1 'polypeptide(L)'
;MGCRYKLQDNKTKTSQNRATTSRYHPYASSSNRNCGETSRNTELHERCIPAEKEDEEKKKIIMEKVDNMSLEQLRDKVKEAAHVIPDHLFPFFDSESSSTLPRPSWCSCGNCEIMEDVRMNTCCRTTPCITSKPEFKNLCLRHDVIEVANILNWSHQTNQDADFSNKTFRNQAYRNFILWQHGKMGSGKRKPLPACTYVAIRATFPSNEYSGYHSAFSDSE
;
A
#
# COMPACT_ATOMS: atom_id res chain seq x y z
N MET A 1 64.93 1.66 0.77
CA MET A 1 64.98 0.73 1.93
C MET A 1 63.64 0.83 2.63
N GLY A 2 62.88 -0.20 3.01
CA GLY A 2 62.89 -1.66 2.87
C GLY A 2 61.41 -2.11 2.86
N CYS A 3 61.01 -3.06 2.02
CA CYS A 3 60.97 -4.51 2.23
C CYS A 3 59.68 -5.02 2.92
N ARG A 4 59.08 -6.04 2.26
CA ARG A 4 57.78 -6.70 2.50
C ARG A 4 57.70 -7.39 3.86
N TYR A 5 56.48 -7.67 4.34
CA TYR A 5 56.05 -9.05 4.64
C TYR A 5 54.52 -9.20 4.49
N LYS A 6 54.10 -10.20 3.71
CA LYS A 6 52.76 -10.80 3.74
C LYS A 6 52.76 -11.82 4.88
N LEU A 7 51.71 -11.84 5.69
CA LEU A 7 51.31 -13.03 6.44
C LEU A 7 49.84 -13.30 6.12
N GLN A 8 49.61 -14.49 5.57
CA GLN A 8 48.30 -15.11 5.45
C GLN A 8 47.97 -15.70 6.81
N ASP A 9 46.79 -15.39 7.35
CA ASP A 9 46.16 -16.25 8.34
C ASP A 9 44.76 -16.64 7.87
N ASN A 10 44.55 -17.94 7.92
CA ASN A 10 43.49 -18.69 7.28
C ASN A 10 42.62 -19.28 8.40
N LYS A 11 41.29 -19.14 8.28
CA LYS A 11 40.21 -19.81 9.05
C LYS A 11 40.02 -19.26 10.47
N THR A 12 38.83 -18.83 10.88
CA THR A 12 37.60 -19.65 10.95
C THR A 12 36.34 -18.82 10.68
N LYS A 13 35.52 -19.28 9.72
CA LYS A 13 34.14 -18.82 9.51
C LYS A 13 33.27 -19.43 10.60
N THR A 14 32.89 -18.65 11.61
CA THR A 14 31.75 -18.99 12.47
C THR A 14 30.51 -18.34 11.88
N SER A 15 29.73 -19.12 11.13
CA SER A 15 28.43 -18.71 10.62
C SER A 15 27.46 -18.51 11.78
N GLN A 16 27.34 -17.28 12.26
CA GLN A 16 26.19 -16.92 13.10
C GLN A 16 24.96 -16.84 12.20
N ASN A 17 24.20 -17.93 12.18
CA ASN A 17 22.84 -18.00 11.66
C ASN A 17 21.97 -16.95 12.36
N ARG A 18 21.92 -15.73 11.81
CA ARG A 18 20.96 -14.73 12.23
C ARG A 18 19.62 -15.10 11.59
N ALA A 19 18.83 -15.90 12.31
CA ALA A 19 17.47 -16.23 11.94
C ALA A 19 16.71 -14.92 11.68
N THR A 20 16.50 -14.61 10.40
CA THR A 20 15.68 -13.47 9.97
C THR A 20 14.24 -13.90 10.09
N THR A 21 13.70 -13.81 11.31
CA THR A 21 12.25 -13.85 11.51
C THR A 21 11.67 -12.58 10.88
N SER A 22 11.26 -12.70 9.61
CA SER A 22 10.47 -11.69 8.92
C SER A 22 9.17 -11.51 9.70
N ARG A 23 9.17 -10.57 10.65
CA ARG A 23 7.96 -10.13 11.36
C ARG A 23 7.12 -9.36 10.36
N TYR A 24 6.07 -10.00 9.85
CA TYR A 24 5.07 -9.34 9.03
C TYR A 24 4.34 -8.27 9.85
N HIS A 25 3.99 -7.17 9.19
CA HIS A 25 3.26 -6.07 9.79
C HIS A 25 1.83 -6.53 10.15
N PRO A 26 1.27 -6.16 11.32
CA PRO A 26 -0.04 -6.63 11.79
C PRO A 26 -1.20 -6.37 10.81
N TYR A 27 -1.06 -5.40 9.92
CA TYR A 27 -2.11 -5.02 8.95
C TYR A 27 -2.00 -5.74 7.60
N ALA A 28 -1.11 -6.73 7.44
CA ALA A 28 -1.02 -7.51 6.21
C ALA A 28 -2.31 -8.31 6.01
N SER A 29 -3.03 -8.04 4.91
CA SER A 29 -4.29 -8.70 4.61
C SER A 29 -4.09 -10.21 4.52
N SER A 30 -4.93 -10.94 5.26
CA SER A 30 -4.95 -12.40 5.24
C SER A 30 -5.53 -12.89 3.91
N SER A 31 -4.71 -12.86 2.85
CA SER A 31 -5.04 -13.53 1.59
C SER A 31 -4.65 -15.00 1.72
N ASN A 32 -5.66 -15.84 1.96
CA ASN A 32 -5.62 -17.29 1.99
C ASN A 32 -4.64 -17.90 0.99
N ARG A 33 -3.50 -18.41 1.47
CA ARG A 33 -2.72 -19.49 0.82
C ARG A 33 -2.06 -20.34 1.89
N ASN A 34 -2.46 -21.61 1.93
CA ASN A 34 -1.84 -22.70 2.68
C ASN A 34 -0.31 -22.59 2.66
N CYS A 35 0.30 -22.39 3.82
CA CYS A 35 1.70 -22.72 4.07
C CYS A 35 1.77 -23.29 5.49
N GLY A 36 2.40 -24.46 5.60
CA GLY A 36 2.23 -25.42 6.69
C GLY A 36 2.35 -24.88 8.11
N GLU A 37 1.58 -25.54 8.98
CA GLU A 37 1.52 -25.36 10.42
C GLU A 37 2.91 -25.32 11.07
N THR A 38 3.24 -24.19 11.66
CA THR A 38 4.08 -24.16 12.86
C THR A 38 3.41 -23.25 13.88
N SER A 39 3.25 -23.77 15.10
CA SER A 39 2.42 -23.27 16.21
C SER A 39 2.86 -21.91 16.81
N ARG A 40 3.10 -20.90 15.99
CA ARG A 40 3.59 -19.57 16.41
C ARG A 40 2.83 -18.38 15.79
N ASN A 41 1.63 -18.63 15.26
CA ASN A 41 0.79 -17.62 14.58
C ASN A 41 -0.41 -17.10 15.43
N THR A 42 -0.70 -17.68 16.59
CA THR A 42 -1.85 -17.30 17.42
C THR A 42 -1.69 -15.92 18.09
N GLU A 43 -0.50 -15.59 18.59
CA GLU A 43 -0.24 -14.32 19.34
C GLU A 43 -0.15 -13.04 18.48
N LEU A 44 -0.08 -13.17 17.15
CA LEU A 44 -0.05 -12.01 16.23
C LEU A 44 -1.45 -11.70 15.70
N HIS A 45 -2.29 -12.71 15.51
CA HIS A 45 -3.69 -12.51 15.12
C HIS A 45 -4.49 -11.85 16.25
N GLU A 46 -4.23 -12.21 17.51
CA GLU A 46 -4.83 -11.59 18.69
C GLU A 46 -4.52 -10.10 18.89
N ARG A 47 -3.46 -9.56 18.26
CA ARG A 47 -3.09 -8.14 18.35
C ARG A 47 -3.71 -7.25 17.26
N CYS A 48 -4.21 -7.85 16.18
CA CYS A 48 -4.84 -7.11 15.07
C CYS A 48 -6.36 -7.01 15.25
N ILE A 49 -6.97 -8.07 15.80
CA ILE A 49 -8.38 -8.11 16.19
C ILE A 49 -8.81 -6.92 17.09
N PRO A 50 -8.00 -6.43 18.06
CA PRO A 50 -8.39 -5.30 18.90
C PRO A 50 -8.49 -3.98 18.15
N ALA A 51 -7.57 -3.71 17.21
CA ALA A 51 -7.55 -2.45 16.45
C ALA A 51 -8.71 -2.38 15.44
N GLU A 52 -9.02 -3.49 14.77
CA GLU A 52 -10.20 -3.58 13.88
C GLU A 52 -11.51 -3.46 14.67
N LYS A 53 -11.59 -4.07 15.87
CA LYS A 53 -12.76 -3.91 16.77
C LYS A 53 -12.91 -2.49 17.28
N GLU A 54 -11.80 -1.81 17.59
CA GLU A 54 -11.82 -0.42 18.06
C GLU A 54 -12.29 0.54 16.97
N ASP A 55 -11.90 0.32 15.71
CA ASP A 55 -12.37 1.10 14.56
C ASP A 55 -13.87 0.88 14.29
N GLU A 56 -14.35 -0.35 14.38
CA GLU A 56 -15.78 -0.66 14.25
C GLU A 56 -16.62 -0.05 15.39
N GLU A 57 -16.14 -0.08 16.62
CA GLU A 57 -16.83 0.56 17.75
C GLU A 57 -16.88 2.08 17.58
N LYS A 58 -15.78 2.70 17.12
CA LYS A 58 -15.76 4.13 16.80
C LYS A 58 -16.75 4.48 15.68
N LYS A 59 -16.82 3.68 14.63
CA LYS A 59 -17.82 3.86 13.55
C LYS A 59 -19.23 3.80 14.10
N LYS A 60 -19.54 2.80 14.94
CA LYS A 60 -20.86 2.64 15.55
C LYS A 60 -21.26 3.86 16.39
N ILE A 61 -20.36 4.34 17.24
CA ILE A 61 -20.59 5.55 18.07
C ILE A 61 -20.80 6.78 17.20
N ILE A 62 -20.03 6.94 16.11
CA ILE A 62 -20.19 8.06 15.18
C ILE A 62 -21.56 7.99 14.51
N MET A 63 -21.97 6.83 14.01
CA MET A 63 -23.28 6.65 13.36
C MET A 63 -24.43 6.96 14.31
N GLU A 64 -24.41 6.41 15.52
CA GLU A 64 -25.43 6.70 16.53
C GLU A 64 -25.51 8.20 16.86
N LYS A 65 -24.36 8.88 16.93
CA LYS A 65 -24.32 10.33 17.15
C LYS A 65 -24.90 11.11 15.97
N VAL A 66 -24.61 10.70 14.74
CA VAL A 66 -25.15 11.32 13.52
C VAL A 66 -26.68 11.16 13.50
N ASP A 67 -27.19 9.98 13.82
CA ASP A 67 -28.64 9.69 13.82
C ASP A 67 -29.41 10.49 14.89
N ASN A 68 -28.75 10.83 16.00
CA ASN A 68 -29.34 11.57 17.12
C ASN A 68 -29.11 13.08 17.07
N MET A 69 -28.41 13.61 16.06
CA MET A 69 -28.16 15.05 15.89
C MET A 69 -29.23 15.72 15.01
N SER A 70 -29.54 16.99 15.30
CA SER A 70 -30.38 17.79 14.39
C SER A 70 -29.64 18.08 13.08
N LEU A 71 -30.39 18.41 12.01
CA LEU A 71 -29.80 18.75 10.71
C LEU A 71 -28.87 19.97 10.77
N GLU A 72 -29.16 20.94 11.65
CA GLU A 72 -28.31 22.12 11.86
C GLU A 72 -27.01 21.74 12.57
N GLN A 73 -27.11 20.92 13.62
CA GLN A 73 -25.94 20.41 14.35
C GLN A 73 -25.05 19.56 13.45
N LEU A 74 -25.66 18.70 12.62
CA LEU A 74 -24.94 17.87 11.66
C LEU A 74 -24.20 18.73 10.63
N ARG A 75 -24.85 19.76 10.08
CA ARG A 75 -24.23 20.69 9.13
C ARG A 75 -23.00 21.37 9.73
N ASP A 76 -23.09 21.85 10.96
CA ASP A 76 -21.96 22.54 11.59
C ASP A 76 -20.81 21.58 11.94
N LYS A 77 -21.13 20.33 12.33
CA LYS A 77 -20.11 19.30 12.54
C LYS A 77 -19.41 18.88 11.24
N VAL A 78 -20.12 18.82 10.12
CA VAL A 78 -19.52 18.55 8.81
C VAL A 78 -18.58 19.69 8.39
N LYS A 79 -18.95 20.95 8.63
CA LYS A 79 -18.04 22.10 8.41
C LYS A 79 -16.80 22.03 9.29
N GLU A 80 -16.97 21.71 10.57
CA GLU A 80 -15.85 21.53 11.50
C GLU A 80 -14.91 20.41 11.01
N ALA A 81 -15.47 19.28 10.58
CA ALA A 81 -14.69 18.18 10.02
C ALA A 81 -13.98 18.57 8.71
N ALA A 82 -14.58 19.41 7.87
CA ALA A 82 -13.96 19.92 6.63
C ALA A 82 -12.70 20.75 6.90
N HIS A 83 -12.61 21.43 8.04
CA HIS A 83 -11.40 22.13 8.46
C HIS A 83 -10.28 21.19 8.92
N VAL A 84 -10.63 20.03 9.46
CA VAL A 84 -9.65 19.08 10.04
C VAL A 84 -9.16 18.07 8.99
N ILE A 85 -10.06 17.59 8.14
CA ILE A 85 -9.78 16.49 7.19
C ILE A 85 -10.37 16.77 5.79
N PRO A 86 -9.96 17.86 5.11
CA PRO A 86 -10.49 18.22 3.80
C PRO A 86 -10.34 17.10 2.77
N ASP A 87 -9.17 16.46 2.69
CA ASP A 87 -8.87 15.39 1.71
C ASP A 87 -9.70 14.12 1.93
N HIS A 88 -10.15 13.86 3.16
CA HIS A 88 -10.99 12.71 3.46
C HIS A 88 -12.46 12.97 3.16
N LEU A 89 -12.90 14.23 3.23
CA LEU A 89 -14.28 14.65 3.01
C LEU A 89 -14.61 14.94 1.54
N PHE A 90 -13.64 15.44 0.78
CA PHE A 90 -13.78 15.81 -0.64
C PHE A 90 -14.48 14.73 -1.50
N PRO A 91 -14.11 13.43 -1.43
CA PRO A 91 -14.75 12.39 -2.23
C PRO A 91 -16.24 12.16 -1.97
N PHE A 92 -16.77 12.59 -0.81
CA PHE A 92 -18.20 12.49 -0.50
C PHE A 92 -19.01 13.59 -1.17
N PHE A 93 -18.38 14.72 -1.52
CA PHE A 93 -19.02 15.87 -2.13
C PHE A 93 -18.84 15.90 -3.65
N ASP A 94 -17.77 15.30 -4.19
CA ASP A 94 -17.49 15.23 -5.64
C ASP A 94 -18.24 14.12 -6.39
N SER A 95 -19.38 13.66 -5.86
CA SER A 95 -20.16 12.56 -6.46
C SER A 95 -20.70 12.84 -7.87
N GLU A 96 -20.43 14.03 -8.44
CA GLU A 96 -20.59 14.32 -9.86
C GLU A 96 -19.28 14.18 -10.65
N SER A 97 -18.70 12.99 -10.62
CA SER A 97 -17.90 12.52 -11.75
C SER A 97 -18.12 11.03 -11.93
N SER A 98 -19.32 10.69 -12.41
CA SER A 98 -19.50 9.44 -13.15
C SER A 98 -18.55 9.51 -14.34
N SER A 99 -17.36 8.92 -14.21
CA SER A 99 -16.58 8.54 -15.37
C SER A 99 -17.49 7.64 -16.20
N THR A 100 -17.88 8.12 -17.38
CA THR A 100 -18.80 7.48 -18.33
C THR A 100 -18.18 6.26 -19.01
N LEU A 101 -17.05 5.77 -18.50
CA LEU A 101 -16.38 4.60 -19.04
C LEU A 101 -17.09 3.33 -18.54
N PRO A 102 -17.45 2.40 -19.43
CA PRO A 102 -18.13 1.18 -19.05
C PRO A 102 -17.26 0.39 -18.08
N ARG A 103 -17.81 0.13 -16.90
CA ARG A 103 -17.18 -0.69 -15.88
C ARG A 103 -16.86 -2.07 -16.45
N PRO A 104 -15.63 -2.59 -16.25
CA PRO A 104 -15.27 -3.92 -16.76
C PRO A 104 -16.15 -5.01 -16.14
N SER A 105 -16.59 -5.98 -16.95
CA SER A 105 -17.45 -7.10 -16.49
C SER A 105 -16.79 -7.97 -15.41
N TRP A 106 -15.47 -8.01 -15.35
CA TRP A 106 -14.68 -8.73 -14.34
C TRP A 106 -14.51 -7.95 -13.01
N CYS A 107 -14.97 -6.70 -12.94
CA CYS A 107 -14.86 -5.86 -11.75
C CYS A 107 -15.97 -6.15 -10.75
N SER A 108 -15.63 -6.65 -9.55
CA SER A 108 -16.60 -6.79 -8.45
C SER A 108 -16.59 -5.63 -7.46
N CYS A 109 -15.53 -4.81 -7.39
CA CYS A 109 -15.37 -3.80 -6.34
C CYS A 109 -15.88 -2.38 -6.64
N GLY A 110 -16.38 -2.10 -7.85
CA GLY A 110 -16.89 -0.78 -8.24
C GLY A 110 -15.90 0.13 -8.97
N ASN A 111 -14.62 0.04 -8.63
CA ASN A 111 -13.64 1.10 -8.91
C ASN A 111 -12.55 0.71 -9.94
N CYS A 112 -12.76 -0.31 -10.77
CA CYS A 112 -11.75 -0.73 -11.75
C CYS A 112 -12.02 -0.13 -13.14
N GLU A 113 -10.96 0.17 -13.87
CA GLU A 113 -10.98 0.55 -15.28
C GLU A 113 -10.15 -0.45 -16.11
N ILE A 114 -10.38 -0.51 -17.43
CA ILE A 114 -9.57 -1.33 -18.35
C ILE A 114 -8.24 -0.61 -18.58
N MET A 115 -7.15 -1.32 -18.30
CA MET A 115 -5.79 -0.90 -18.60
C MET A 115 -5.31 -1.50 -19.91
N GLU A 116 -4.39 -0.79 -20.57
CA GLU A 116 -3.68 -1.25 -21.77
C GLU A 116 -2.93 -2.58 -21.51
N ASP A 117 -2.28 -2.69 -20.35
CA ASP A 117 -1.62 -3.93 -19.94
C ASP A 117 -2.61 -4.92 -19.31
N VAL A 118 -2.85 -6.02 -20.01
CA VAL A 118 -3.77 -7.10 -19.58
C VAL A 118 -3.43 -7.62 -18.18
N ARG A 119 -2.16 -7.61 -17.78
CA ARG A 119 -1.73 -8.09 -16.45
C ARG A 119 -2.24 -7.20 -15.31
N MET A 120 -2.58 -5.94 -15.60
CA MET A 120 -3.16 -5.00 -14.64
C MET A 120 -4.68 -5.13 -14.53
N ASN A 121 -5.35 -5.86 -15.43
CA ASN A 121 -6.80 -6.02 -15.47
C ASN A 121 -7.31 -7.07 -14.47
N THR A 122 -6.93 -6.90 -13.20
CA THR A 122 -7.36 -7.74 -12.08
C THR A 122 -8.10 -6.91 -11.04
N CYS A 123 -9.24 -7.37 -10.54
CA CYS A 123 -9.99 -6.69 -9.48
C CYS A 123 -9.45 -7.06 -8.08
N CYS A 124 -9.57 -6.16 -7.09
CA CYS A 124 -9.19 -6.44 -5.69
C CYS A 124 -10.15 -7.42 -5.00
N ARG A 125 -11.38 -7.57 -5.51
CA ARG A 125 -12.43 -8.47 -5.01
C ARG A 125 -12.83 -8.28 -3.54
N THR A 126 -12.65 -7.08 -3.00
CA THR A 126 -13.09 -6.72 -1.65
C THR A 126 -14.31 -5.81 -1.70
N THR A 127 -15.17 -5.92 -0.69
CA THR A 127 -16.31 -5.02 -0.46
C THR A 127 -16.25 -4.53 1.00
N PRO A 128 -16.03 -3.23 1.26
CA PRO A 128 -15.80 -2.17 0.27
C PRO A 128 -14.46 -2.34 -0.48
N CYS A 129 -14.28 -1.59 -1.57
CA CYS A 129 -13.07 -1.66 -2.40
C CYS A 129 -11.81 -1.42 -1.55
N ILE A 130 -10.69 -2.08 -1.87
CA ILE A 130 -9.45 -1.92 -1.13
C ILE A 130 -8.96 -0.46 -1.11
N THR A 131 -9.32 0.33 -2.13
CA THR A 131 -8.95 1.75 -2.23
C THR A 131 -9.73 2.66 -1.29
N SER A 132 -10.88 2.22 -0.76
CA SER A 132 -11.63 2.98 0.24
C SER A 132 -11.07 2.82 1.64
N LYS A 133 -10.21 1.82 1.86
CA LYS A 133 -9.62 1.55 3.18
C LYS A 133 -8.72 2.70 3.64
N PRO A 134 -8.81 3.15 4.90
CA PRO A 134 -7.94 4.20 5.44
C PRO A 134 -6.45 3.89 5.27
N GLU A 135 -6.05 2.62 5.44
CA GLU A 135 -4.66 2.18 5.29
C GLU A 135 -4.16 2.36 3.86
N PHE A 136 -5.00 2.08 2.86
CA PHE A 136 -4.64 2.32 1.46
C PHE A 136 -4.42 3.81 1.22
N LYS A 137 -5.35 4.66 1.66
CA LYS A 137 -5.24 6.12 1.53
C LYS A 137 -3.95 6.62 2.21
N ASN A 138 -3.68 6.13 3.43
CA ASN A 138 -2.54 6.56 4.22
C ASN A 138 -1.19 6.08 3.66
N LEU A 139 -1.10 4.84 3.18
CA LEU A 139 0.17 4.25 2.75
C LEU A 139 0.49 4.53 1.27
N CYS A 140 -0.53 4.73 0.44
CA CYS A 140 -0.37 4.77 -1.02
C CYS A 140 -0.72 6.13 -1.65
N LEU A 141 -1.52 6.97 -1.00
CA LEU A 141 -2.00 8.24 -1.59
C LEU A 141 -1.52 9.49 -0.85
N ARG A 142 -1.31 9.40 0.47
CA ARG A 142 -0.82 10.53 1.27
C ARG A 142 0.60 10.94 0.87
N HIS A 143 0.75 12.19 0.46
CA HIS A 143 1.99 12.73 -0.07
C HIS A 143 3.15 12.64 0.94
N ASP A 144 2.93 13.08 2.17
CA ASP A 144 3.91 13.08 3.25
C ASP A 144 4.47 11.68 3.56
N VAL A 145 3.59 10.68 3.59
CA VAL A 145 3.98 9.28 3.82
C VAL A 145 4.79 8.73 2.65
N ILE A 146 4.39 9.03 1.41
CA ILE A 146 5.10 8.60 0.21
C ILE A 146 6.48 9.25 0.12
N GLU A 147 6.58 10.54 0.46
CA GLU A 147 7.82 11.31 0.43
C GLU A 147 8.86 10.74 1.40
N VAL A 148 8.48 10.50 2.65
CA VAL A 148 9.35 9.89 3.66
C VAL A 148 9.78 8.48 3.23
N ALA A 149 8.83 7.67 2.73
CA ALA A 149 9.14 6.33 2.24
C ALA A 149 10.13 6.35 1.06
N ASN A 150 10.00 7.35 0.18
CA ASN A 150 10.90 7.55 -0.95
C ASN A 150 12.32 7.91 -0.49
N ILE A 151 12.46 8.89 0.42
CA ILE A 151 13.76 9.28 0.99
C ILE A 151 14.46 8.08 1.64
N LEU A 152 13.74 7.28 2.42
CA LEU A 152 14.28 6.07 3.04
C LEU A 152 14.71 5.05 1.98
N ASN A 153 13.91 4.85 0.93
CA ASN A 153 14.25 3.88 -0.11
C ASN A 153 15.51 4.28 -0.90
N TRP A 154 15.66 5.56 -1.26
CA TRP A 154 16.81 6.07 -2.01
C TRP A 154 18.09 6.11 -1.18
N SER A 155 18.01 6.63 0.06
CA SER A 155 19.14 6.65 0.99
C SER A 155 19.69 5.25 1.29
N HIS A 156 18.80 4.25 1.44
CA HIS A 156 19.24 2.88 1.70
C HIS A 156 19.78 2.13 0.47
N GLN A 157 19.33 2.45 -0.75
CA GLN A 157 19.62 1.63 -1.93
C GLN A 157 20.65 2.23 -2.89
N THR A 158 20.79 3.56 -2.93
CA THR A 158 21.46 4.22 -4.07
C THR A 158 22.51 5.25 -3.69
N ASN A 159 22.58 5.71 -2.44
CA ASN A 159 23.40 6.86 -2.01
C ASN A 159 23.21 8.10 -2.91
N GLN A 160 22.01 8.28 -3.45
CA GLN A 160 21.62 9.41 -4.30
C GLN A 160 20.52 10.23 -3.61
N ASP A 161 20.42 11.50 -4.02
CA ASP A 161 19.33 12.37 -3.61
C ASP A 161 17.99 11.83 -4.12
N ALA A 162 16.94 11.98 -3.31
CA ALA A 162 15.63 11.49 -3.66
C ALA A 162 15.03 12.29 -4.82
N ASP A 163 14.51 11.60 -5.84
CA ASP A 163 13.67 12.20 -6.87
C ASP A 163 12.23 12.32 -6.35
N PHE A 164 11.65 13.53 -6.45
CA PHE A 164 10.28 13.83 -6.01
C PHE A 164 9.29 13.95 -7.18
N SER A 165 9.62 13.40 -8.35
CA SER A 165 8.69 13.33 -9.47
C SER A 165 7.47 12.44 -9.18
N ASN A 166 6.34 12.74 -9.82
CA ASN A 166 5.13 11.90 -9.76
C ASN A 166 5.41 10.45 -10.18
N LYS A 167 6.36 10.22 -11.10
CA LYS A 167 6.78 8.86 -11.50
C LYS A 167 7.38 8.10 -10.32
N THR A 168 8.25 8.76 -9.56
CA THR A 168 8.88 8.16 -8.38
C THR A 168 7.89 7.95 -7.24
N PHE A 169 6.97 8.88 -7.02
CA PHE A 169 5.87 8.71 -6.06
C PHE A 169 4.93 7.56 -6.42
N ARG A 170 4.52 7.42 -7.70
CA ARG A 170 3.76 6.23 -8.15
C ARG A 170 4.49 4.94 -7.85
N ASN A 171 5.78 4.87 -8.21
CA ASN A 171 6.59 3.68 -7.98
C ASN A 171 6.70 3.35 -6.49
N GLN A 172 6.83 4.37 -5.64
CA GLN A 172 6.85 4.19 -4.19
C GLN A 172 5.49 3.74 -3.65
N ALA A 173 4.38 4.31 -4.13
CA ALA A 173 3.03 3.88 -3.78
C ALA A 173 2.77 2.42 -4.17
N TYR A 174 3.22 1.99 -5.36
CA TYR A 174 3.13 0.59 -5.78
C TYR A 174 3.91 -0.35 -4.85
N ARG A 175 5.13 0.04 -4.45
CA ARG A 175 5.94 -0.72 -3.48
C ARG A 175 5.27 -0.79 -2.11
N ASN A 176 4.74 0.32 -1.61
CA ASN A 176 4.04 0.38 -0.33
C ASN A 176 2.83 -0.54 -0.32
N PHE A 177 2.00 -0.51 -1.37
CA PHE A 177 0.85 -1.40 -1.50
C PHE A 177 1.26 -2.87 -1.45
N ILE A 178 2.28 -3.24 -2.22
CA ILE A 178 2.78 -4.61 -2.29
C ILE A 178 3.36 -5.06 -0.95
N LEU A 179 4.14 -4.20 -0.27
CA LEU A 179 4.68 -4.48 1.05
C LEU A 179 3.56 -4.66 2.08
N TRP A 180 2.53 -3.82 2.02
CA TRP A 180 1.37 -3.92 2.89
C TRP A 180 0.58 -5.22 2.68
N GLN A 181 0.29 -5.58 1.42
CA GLN A 181 -0.55 -6.75 1.11
C GLN A 181 0.20 -8.09 1.14
N HIS A 182 1.51 -8.09 0.91
CA HIS A 182 2.28 -9.32 0.70
C HIS A 182 3.55 -9.40 1.55
N GLY A 183 3.86 -8.38 2.34
CA GLY A 183 5.12 -8.29 3.06
C GLY A 183 6.31 -8.14 2.11
N LYS A 184 7.50 -8.39 2.65
CA LYS A 184 8.75 -8.32 1.87
C LYS A 184 8.77 -9.47 0.86
N MET A 185 8.68 -9.14 -0.43
CA MET A 185 8.89 -10.11 -1.49
C MET A 185 10.40 -10.30 -1.74
N GLY A 186 10.83 -11.55 -1.93
CA GLY A 186 12.20 -11.86 -2.35
C GLY A 186 12.48 -11.40 -3.78
N SER A 187 13.77 -11.34 -4.14
CA SER A 187 14.18 -11.01 -5.51
C SER A 187 13.52 -11.95 -6.54
N GLY A 188 13.21 -11.44 -7.73
CA GLY A 188 12.59 -12.24 -8.80
C GLY A 188 11.08 -12.43 -8.69
N LYS A 189 10.44 -12.03 -7.58
CA LYS A 189 8.99 -12.20 -7.37
C LYS A 189 8.30 -10.84 -7.45
N ARG A 190 7.62 -10.58 -8.57
CA ARG A 190 6.74 -9.41 -8.74
C ARG A 190 5.28 -9.86 -8.85
N LYS A 191 4.37 -9.05 -8.34
CA LYS A 191 2.93 -9.24 -8.47
C LYS A 191 2.30 -7.98 -9.06
N PRO A 192 1.40 -8.12 -10.05
CA PRO A 192 0.63 -6.97 -10.52
C PRO A 192 -0.32 -6.51 -9.41
N LEU A 193 -0.57 -5.20 -9.36
CA LEU A 193 -1.57 -4.64 -8.46
C LEU A 193 -2.97 -4.79 -9.07
N PRO A 194 -4.05 -4.69 -8.28
CA PRO A 194 -5.40 -4.58 -8.81
C PRO A 194 -5.63 -3.29 -9.64
N ALA A 195 -6.47 -3.36 -10.67
CA ALA A 195 -6.82 -2.23 -11.53
C ALA A 195 -7.30 -1.00 -10.73
N CYS A 196 -8.20 -1.20 -9.76
CA CYS A 196 -8.70 -0.12 -8.91
C CYS A 196 -7.59 0.65 -8.17
N THR A 197 -6.54 -0.05 -7.73
CA THR A 197 -5.40 0.60 -7.06
C THR A 197 -4.54 1.40 -8.03
N TYR A 198 -4.36 0.91 -9.27
CA TYR A 198 -3.67 1.70 -10.29
C TYR A 198 -4.44 2.96 -10.64
N VAL A 199 -5.77 2.86 -10.81
CA VAL A 199 -6.67 4.00 -11.06
C VAL A 199 -6.48 5.05 -9.96
N ALA A 200 -6.64 4.65 -8.69
CA ALA A 200 -6.51 5.57 -7.56
C ALA A 200 -5.11 6.23 -7.49
N ILE A 201 -4.02 5.45 -7.60
CA ILE A 201 -2.66 5.98 -7.50
C ILE A 201 -2.31 6.88 -8.70
N ARG A 202 -2.77 6.54 -9.91
CA ARG A 202 -2.51 7.34 -11.11
C ARG A 202 -3.31 8.65 -11.12
N ALA A 203 -4.50 8.66 -10.51
CA ALA A 203 -5.28 9.88 -10.29
C ALA A 203 -4.58 10.82 -9.30
N THR A 204 -4.00 10.29 -8.22
CA THR A 204 -3.26 11.10 -7.24
C THR A 204 -1.92 11.63 -7.77
N PHE A 205 -1.20 10.81 -8.55
CA PHE A 205 0.11 11.18 -9.10
C PHE A 205 0.09 11.05 -10.63
N PRO A 206 -0.43 12.06 -11.37
CA PRO A 206 -0.67 11.96 -12.81
C PRO A 206 0.60 11.94 -13.66
N SER A 207 0.45 11.49 -14.91
CA SER A 207 1.48 11.42 -15.96
C SER A 207 0.82 11.50 -17.34
N ASN A 208 1.53 12.04 -18.33
CA ASN A 208 1.09 11.96 -19.72
C ASN A 208 1.20 10.54 -20.29
N GLU A 209 2.16 9.76 -19.77
CA GLU A 209 2.42 8.38 -20.21
C GLU A 209 2.64 7.46 -19.00
N TYR A 210 2.17 6.22 -19.10
CA TYR A 210 2.36 5.19 -18.08
C TYR A 210 3.02 3.96 -18.68
N SER A 211 4.15 3.55 -18.12
CA SER A 211 4.75 2.25 -18.42
C SER A 211 3.92 1.11 -17.82
N GLY A 212 3.78 0.02 -18.59
CA GLY A 212 3.12 -1.21 -18.16
C GLY A 212 3.83 -1.95 -17.02
N TYR A 213 3.34 -3.15 -16.70
CA TYR A 213 3.88 -3.98 -15.65
C TYR A 213 5.15 -4.66 -16.15
N HIS A 214 6.27 -4.46 -15.47
CA HIS A 214 7.50 -5.16 -15.78
C HIS A 214 7.64 -6.38 -14.88
N SER A 215 7.67 -7.56 -15.47
CA SER A 215 7.98 -8.79 -14.75
C SER A 215 9.42 -8.75 -14.23
N ALA A 216 9.80 -9.65 -13.32
CA ALA A 216 11.17 -9.65 -12.82
C ALA A 216 12.20 -10.13 -13.85
N PHE A 217 11.75 -10.65 -15.00
CA PHE A 217 12.58 -11.32 -16.00
C PHE A 217 12.34 -10.84 -17.44
N SER A 218 11.66 -9.71 -17.64
CA SER A 218 11.46 -9.12 -18.98
C SER A 218 12.40 -7.90 -19.13
N ASP A 219 13.45 -7.84 -19.97
CA ASP A 219 13.94 -8.75 -21.01
C ASP A 219 15.47 -8.59 -21.13
N SER A 220 16.17 -9.71 -21.21
CA SER A 220 17.46 -9.82 -21.90
C SER A 220 17.14 -10.39 -23.28
N GLU A 221 16.68 -9.55 -24.19
CA GLU A 221 16.69 -9.81 -25.64
C GLU A 221 17.19 -8.55 -26.36
#